data_AF-A0A2G9N6E7-F1
#
_entry.id   AF-A0A2G9N6E7-F1
#
_cell.length_a   1.000
_cell.length_b   1.000
_cell.length_c   1.000
_cell.angle_alpha   90.00
_cell.angle_beta   90.00
_cell.angle_gamma   90.00
#
_symmetry.space_group_name_H-M   'P 1'
#
loop_
_entity.id
_entity.type
_entity.pdbx_description
1 polymer ?
#
loop_
_entity_poly.entity_id
_entity_poly.type
_entity_poly.pdbx_seq_one_letter_code
_entity_poly.pdbx_strand_id
1 'polypeptide(L)'
;MGGFRSCSIFSAAADNLLQDIQEKIAAFCGLYLKIRKSSENRKHKKMIELKNAGKMYDVSGRNNPSIFSSIIGRNNSSNSPSLWAVRNISLNIGMGEFVGIIGENGSGKTTLLRLIAGITKPTTGKVRIKGEVASLLELGITFQPELTARENIYLYGVVMGLTRPEIGDRLGRITGLAGIGKFLDTRLAELSTGMCVRLAFAIAMHSDSPIILIDEALAVGDINFEKRCMDVFSRLRAERRTVVIAGHDINNIERLCDRVALLEKGRLVAVGKPKKIIKIYKRMMGKKSERESRKIKRYRTDIAYFRNSVKKGFYVRDYFDRHKDVTKESGYPHYRDGVPFEEQANFIAEYFSPEKALDVGCAKGFTVKRLRERGIDAYGIDISAYAVSSAPKSVKQFIKKADILSIPWPDNQFDVVSCIETMEHLHPKEIDKAIREMKRVTKDYIFLTMPLIAGEGSSRWRISRLPTDSRGMPHHGHWIYATRRWWIDRFREQGLERCPEMEQRAIRKKSLEYPEKVFIFRKNQEKRQNMRGK
;
A
#
# COMPACT_ATOMS: atom_id res chain seq x y z
N MET A 1 -41.01 -1.76 43.17
CA MET A 1 -39.62 -1.31 43.36
C MET A 1 -38.71 -2.25 42.59
N GLY A 2 -38.42 -1.95 41.33
CA GLY A 2 -37.69 -2.85 40.43
C GLY A 2 -36.51 -2.15 39.77
N GLY A 3 -35.30 -2.65 40.08
CA GLY A 3 -34.19 -2.85 39.16
C GLY A 3 -33.51 -1.65 38.52
N PHE A 4 -32.31 -1.31 38.99
CA PHE A 4 -31.16 -0.99 38.13
C PHE A 4 -29.87 -1.46 38.81
N ARG A 5 -29.46 -2.69 38.51
CA ARG A 5 -28.07 -3.15 38.62
C ARG A 5 -27.51 -3.15 37.19
N SER A 6 -26.65 -2.18 36.86
CA SER A 6 -25.53 -2.30 35.91
C SER A 6 -25.03 -0.91 35.49
N CYS A 7 -23.85 -0.52 35.99
CA CYS A 7 -22.94 0.35 35.24
C CYS A 7 -21.50 0.26 35.79
N SER A 8 -21.01 -0.96 36.04
CA SER A 8 -19.60 -1.23 36.36
C SER A 8 -18.71 -1.38 35.10
N ILE A 9 -19.31 -1.41 33.90
CA ILE A 9 -18.61 -1.60 32.63
C ILE A 9 -18.14 -0.25 32.03
N PHE A 10 -18.86 0.85 32.31
CA PHE A 10 -18.47 2.19 31.83
C PHE A 10 -17.30 2.80 32.61
N SER A 11 -17.16 2.51 33.92
CA SER A 11 -15.98 2.93 34.69
C SER A 11 -14.74 2.21 34.18
N ALA A 12 -14.79 0.89 34.01
CA ALA A 12 -13.63 0.12 33.55
C ALA A 12 -13.14 0.52 32.14
N ALA A 13 -14.04 0.92 31.22
CA ALA A 13 -13.65 1.41 29.89
C ALA A 13 -13.04 2.82 29.93
N ALA A 14 -13.55 3.71 30.80
CA ALA A 14 -12.99 5.04 31.02
C ALA A 14 -11.65 4.98 31.76
N ASP A 15 -11.53 4.09 32.75
CA ASP A 15 -10.31 3.84 33.52
C ASP A 15 -9.23 3.22 32.63
N ASN A 16 -9.59 2.28 31.74
CA ASN A 16 -8.65 1.74 30.75
C ASN A 16 -8.20 2.78 29.72
N LEU A 17 -9.07 3.71 29.32
CA LEU A 17 -8.72 4.80 28.42
C LEU A 17 -7.79 5.82 29.13
N LEU A 18 -8.08 6.15 30.37
CA LEU A 18 -7.23 6.99 31.23
C LEU A 18 -5.87 6.34 31.46
N GLN A 19 -5.82 5.02 31.67
CA GLN A 19 -4.59 4.26 31.88
C GLN A 19 -3.76 4.16 30.59
N ASP A 20 -4.39 3.94 29.43
CA ASP A 20 -3.72 3.96 28.12
C ASP A 20 -3.22 5.37 27.74
N ILE A 21 -3.97 6.42 28.11
CA ILE A 21 -3.54 7.83 28.00
C ILE A 21 -2.36 8.10 28.94
N GLN A 22 -2.43 7.67 30.20
CA GLN A 22 -1.34 7.82 31.17
C GLN A 22 -0.09 7.06 30.76
N GLU A 23 -0.20 5.87 30.19
CA GLU A 23 0.93 5.10 29.66
C GLU A 23 1.55 5.75 28.42
N LYS A 24 0.74 6.29 27.51
CA LYS A 24 1.23 7.05 26.33
C LYS A 24 1.89 8.36 26.75
N ILE A 25 1.30 9.09 27.70
CA ILE A 25 1.89 10.29 28.29
C ILE A 25 3.17 9.93 29.04
N ALA A 26 3.21 8.85 29.82
CA ALA A 26 4.41 8.40 30.53
C ALA A 26 5.51 7.90 29.58
N ALA A 27 5.17 7.25 28.46
CA ALA A 27 6.13 6.88 27.43
C ALA A 27 6.69 8.12 26.71
N PHE A 28 5.85 9.12 26.44
CA PHE A 28 6.24 10.40 25.85
C PHE A 28 7.08 11.24 26.82
N CYS A 29 6.64 11.42 28.06
CA CYS A 29 7.33 12.13 29.14
C CYS A 29 8.60 11.40 29.60
N GLY A 30 8.63 10.06 29.60
CA GLY A 30 9.81 9.26 29.92
C GLY A 30 10.90 9.38 28.85
N LEU A 31 10.51 9.57 27.58
CA LEU A 31 11.42 9.95 26.50
C LEU A 31 11.93 11.40 26.68
N TYR A 32 11.04 12.30 27.12
CA TYR A 32 11.31 13.72 27.35
C TYR A 32 12.29 13.97 28.52
N LEU A 33 12.09 13.29 29.66
CA LEU A 33 12.94 13.41 30.85
C LEU A 33 14.38 12.93 30.62
N LYS A 34 14.61 12.04 29.65
CA LYS A 34 15.95 11.53 29.29
C LYS A 34 16.82 12.58 28.59
N ILE A 35 16.23 13.67 28.09
CA ILE A 35 16.90 14.77 27.38
C ILE A 35 17.48 15.80 28.37
N ARG A 36 17.07 15.76 29.65
CA ARG A 36 17.31 16.81 30.66
C ARG A 36 18.74 16.95 31.19
N LYS A 37 19.68 16.05 30.85
CA LYS A 37 21.07 16.12 31.37
C LYS A 37 22.11 16.25 30.26
N SER A 38 22.48 17.49 29.94
CA SER A 38 23.82 17.84 29.41
C SER A 38 23.94 19.35 29.18
N SER A 39 24.28 20.11 30.22
CA SER A 39 24.76 21.50 30.09
C SER A 39 26.28 21.51 30.05
N GLU A 40 26.88 22.03 28.96
CA GLU A 40 28.07 22.90 29.04
C GLU A 40 28.59 23.43 27.68
N ASN A 41 28.92 24.71 27.71
CA ASN A 41 29.86 25.52 26.93
C ASN A 41 29.73 25.77 25.40
N ARG A 42 29.92 27.05 25.07
CA ARG A 42 29.56 27.79 23.85
C ARG A 42 30.78 28.04 22.96
N LYS A 43 30.80 27.44 21.76
CA LYS A 43 31.35 27.97 20.47
C LYS A 43 31.20 26.88 19.41
N HIS A 44 30.51 27.18 18.30
CA HIS A 44 30.21 26.28 17.17
C HIS A 44 29.74 24.85 17.51
N LYS A 45 28.77 24.71 18.43
CA LYS A 45 28.24 23.40 18.79
C LYS A 45 27.16 22.99 17.77
N LYS A 46 27.42 21.92 17.01
CA LYS A 46 26.39 21.20 16.22
C LYS A 46 25.22 20.88 17.16
N MET A 47 24.02 21.35 16.83
CA MET A 47 22.79 21.10 17.60
C MET A 47 22.19 19.75 17.22
N ILE A 48 22.23 19.41 15.93
CA ILE A 48 21.79 18.13 15.39
C ILE A 48 22.93 17.55 14.57
N GLU A 49 23.34 16.32 14.90
CA GLU A 49 24.34 15.55 14.17
C GLU A 49 23.77 14.18 13.79
N LEU A 50 23.58 13.95 12.50
CA LEU A 50 23.23 12.68 11.88
C LEU A 50 24.51 12.07 11.29
N LYS A 51 24.87 10.86 11.70
CA LYS A 51 26.04 10.12 11.20
C LYS A 51 25.59 8.78 10.63
N ASN A 52 25.56 8.70 9.30
CA ASN A 52 25.13 7.53 8.53
C ASN A 52 23.77 6.99 9.00
N ALA A 53 22.88 7.89 9.43
CA ALA A 53 21.61 7.54 10.03
C ALA A 53 20.70 6.88 8.99
N GLY A 54 20.06 5.79 9.36
CA GLY A 54 19.09 5.09 8.52
C GLY A 54 17.95 4.51 9.32
N LYS A 55 16.75 4.53 8.73
CA LYS A 55 15.55 3.90 9.27
C LYS A 55 14.95 2.98 8.23
N MET A 56 14.83 1.72 8.64
CA MET A 56 14.14 0.66 7.91
C MET A 56 12.84 0.34 8.65
N TYR A 57 11.78 0.13 7.89
CA TYR A 57 10.49 -0.35 8.38
C TYR A 57 10.25 -1.74 7.82
N ASP A 58 9.72 -2.63 8.65
CA ASP A 58 9.21 -3.91 8.18
C ASP A 58 7.83 -3.67 7.56
N VAL A 59 7.63 -4.12 6.31
CA VAL A 59 6.37 -3.99 5.57
C VAL A 59 5.58 -5.30 5.62
N SER A 60 5.93 -6.23 6.52
CA SER A 60 5.09 -7.40 6.82
C SER A 60 3.69 -6.94 7.19
N GLY A 61 2.71 -7.22 6.33
CA GLY A 61 1.31 -6.96 6.64
C GLY A 61 0.92 -7.65 7.94
N ARG A 62 0.43 -6.87 8.91
CA ARG A 62 -0.20 -7.28 10.19
C ARG A 62 -0.29 -8.80 10.43
N ASN A 63 0.83 -9.39 10.83
CA ASN A 63 0.84 -10.50 11.77
C ASN A 63 1.60 -9.96 12.96
N ASN A 64 0.90 -9.58 14.03
CA ASN A 64 1.52 -9.15 15.29
C ASN A 64 2.48 -10.27 15.73
N PRO A 65 3.82 -10.08 15.69
CA PRO A 65 4.67 -10.96 16.46
C PRO A 65 4.39 -10.56 17.91
N SER A 66 3.72 -11.42 18.67
CA SER A 66 3.51 -11.17 20.09
C SER A 66 4.88 -10.99 20.76
N ILE A 67 4.96 -10.16 21.79
CA ILE A 67 6.19 -9.95 22.59
C ILE A 67 6.79 -11.30 23.03
N PHE A 68 5.96 -12.33 23.19
CA PHE A 68 6.35 -13.71 23.48
C PHE A 68 7.20 -14.38 22.39
N SER A 69 7.02 -14.08 21.10
CA SER A 69 7.85 -14.69 20.04
C SER A 69 9.29 -14.16 20.05
N SER A 70 9.49 -12.94 20.52
CA SER A 70 10.83 -12.32 20.66
C SER A 70 11.62 -12.85 21.86
N ILE A 71 10.92 -13.36 22.89
CA ILE A 71 11.52 -13.92 24.11
C ILE A 71 11.87 -15.41 23.94
N ILE A 72 11.17 -16.14 23.07
CA ILE A 72 11.35 -17.60 22.89
C ILE A 72 12.45 -17.97 21.87
N GLY A 73 13.18 -17.00 21.32
CA GLY A 73 14.39 -17.28 20.53
C GLY A 73 14.17 -18.13 19.25
N ARG A 74 12.92 -18.24 18.76
CA ARG A 74 12.63 -18.91 17.48
C ARG A 74 12.92 -17.96 16.34
N ASN A 75 14.16 -18.02 15.88
CA ASN A 75 14.68 -17.28 14.75
C ASN A 75 14.11 -17.85 13.42
N ASN A 76 12.85 -17.54 13.11
CA ASN A 76 12.35 -17.71 11.75
C ASN A 76 12.77 -16.49 10.93
N SER A 77 13.91 -16.62 10.25
CA SER A 77 14.41 -15.68 9.25
C SER A 77 13.57 -15.73 7.97
N SER A 78 12.27 -15.45 8.08
CA SER A 78 11.46 -15.14 6.89
C SER A 78 11.83 -13.73 6.44
N ASN A 79 12.34 -13.60 5.22
CA ASN A 79 12.61 -12.34 4.52
C ASN A 79 11.32 -11.50 4.41
N SER A 80 10.95 -10.82 5.49
CA SER A 80 9.90 -9.82 5.44
C SER A 80 10.37 -8.68 4.52
N PRO A 81 9.53 -8.19 3.59
CA PRO A 81 9.93 -7.11 2.70
C PRO A 81 10.20 -5.85 3.54
N SER A 82 11.48 -5.50 3.69
CA SER A 82 11.91 -4.33 4.44
C SER A 82 12.00 -3.10 3.54
N LEU A 83 11.45 -1.96 3.98
CA LEU A 83 11.51 -0.69 3.26
C LEU A 83 12.45 0.29 3.96
N TRP A 84 13.45 0.78 3.23
CA TRP A 84 14.30 1.88 3.68
C TRP A 84 13.59 3.21 3.46
N ALA A 85 13.10 3.82 4.54
CA ALA A 85 12.51 5.15 4.48
C ALA A 85 13.57 6.26 4.43
N VAL A 86 14.67 6.09 5.18
CA VAL A 86 15.90 6.88 5.02
C VAL A 86 17.12 5.98 5.19
N ARG A 87 18.19 6.21 4.45
CA ARG A 87 19.39 5.38 4.46
C ARG A 87 20.65 6.21 4.27
N ASN A 88 21.62 5.98 5.15
CA ASN A 88 22.96 6.58 5.10
C ASN A 88 22.94 8.12 5.07
N ILE A 89 22.13 8.74 5.92
CA ILE A 89 22.03 10.20 6.02
C ILE A 89 23.10 10.73 6.95
N SER A 90 23.98 11.58 6.43
CA SER A 90 24.96 12.34 7.20
C SER A 90 24.71 13.84 7.03
N LEU A 91 24.27 14.51 8.09
CA LEU A 91 23.86 15.92 8.07
C LEU A 91 24.14 16.56 9.44
N ASN A 92 24.67 17.79 9.41
CA ASN A 92 24.93 18.59 10.60
C ASN A 92 24.17 19.92 10.50
N ILE A 93 23.49 20.27 11.59
CA ILE A 93 22.74 21.52 11.74
C ILE A 93 23.28 22.26 12.96
N GLY A 94 23.65 23.52 12.76
CA GLY A 94 24.21 24.41 13.78
C GLY A 94 23.13 25.10 14.62
N MET A 95 23.59 25.75 15.70
CA MET A 95 22.75 26.62 16.53
C MET A 95 22.32 27.87 15.77
N GLY A 96 21.04 28.21 15.83
CA GLY A 96 20.47 29.38 15.14
C GLY A 96 20.29 29.19 13.63
N GLU A 97 20.54 28.00 13.11
CA GLU A 97 20.43 27.69 11.69
C GLU A 97 19.00 27.27 11.34
N PHE A 98 18.48 27.84 10.25
CA PHE A 98 17.22 27.45 9.65
C PHE A 98 17.53 26.53 8.45
N VAL A 99 17.11 25.27 8.53
CA VAL A 99 17.38 24.26 7.50
C VAL A 99 16.10 23.75 6.88
N GLY A 100 15.97 23.91 5.57
CA GLY A 100 14.88 23.33 4.79
C GLY A 100 15.21 21.90 4.38
N ILE A 101 14.26 20.97 4.51
CA ILE A 101 14.32 19.62 3.96
C ILE A 101 13.29 19.53 2.84
N ILE A 102 13.77 19.41 1.60
CA ILE A 102 12.93 19.29 0.40
C ILE A 102 13.05 17.91 -0.23
N GLY A 103 12.04 17.52 -0.99
CA GLY A 103 11.99 16.26 -1.70
C GLY A 103 10.56 15.83 -1.97
N GLU A 104 10.38 14.87 -2.87
CA GLU A 104 9.07 14.34 -3.23
C GLU A 104 8.35 13.70 -2.03
N ASN A 105 7.04 13.48 -2.16
CA ASN A 105 6.30 12.65 -1.21
C ASN A 105 6.89 11.24 -1.19
N GLY A 106 7.09 10.69 0.01
CA GLY A 106 7.79 9.41 0.19
C GLY A 106 9.32 9.47 0.06
N SER A 107 9.94 10.64 -0.07
CA SER A 107 11.41 10.77 -0.05
C SER A 107 12.06 10.56 1.31
N GLY A 108 11.27 10.48 2.39
CA GLY A 108 11.75 10.23 3.76
C GLY A 108 11.81 11.46 4.68
N LYS A 109 11.29 12.63 4.27
CA LYS A 109 11.32 13.89 5.06
C LYS A 109 10.78 13.72 6.50
N THR A 110 9.53 13.29 6.63
CA THR A 110 8.89 13.04 7.94
C THR A 110 9.62 11.97 8.75
N THR A 111 10.17 10.94 8.09
CA THR A 111 10.98 9.92 8.78
C THR A 111 12.28 10.52 9.33
N LEU A 112 12.94 11.38 8.56
CA LEU A 112 14.14 12.09 9.01
C LEU A 112 13.82 13.01 10.19
N LEU A 113 12.72 13.75 10.12
CA LEU A 113 12.27 14.58 11.23
C LEU A 113 11.91 13.74 12.47
N ARG A 114 11.25 12.58 12.32
CA ARG A 114 10.98 11.65 13.45
C ARG A 114 12.26 11.11 14.10
N LEU A 115 13.32 10.89 13.33
CA LEU A 115 14.64 10.53 13.87
C LEU A 115 15.24 11.69 14.68
N ILE A 116 15.13 12.92 14.18
CA ILE A 116 15.62 14.13 14.88
C ILE A 116 14.77 14.44 16.11
N ALA A 117 13.47 14.16 16.09
CA ALA A 117 12.58 14.32 17.25
C ALA A 117 12.79 13.26 18.34
N GLY A 118 13.55 12.19 18.05
CA GLY A 118 13.70 11.05 18.95
C GLY A 118 12.48 10.11 18.99
N ILE A 119 11.39 10.43 18.28
CA ILE A 119 10.16 9.61 18.19
C ILE A 119 10.47 8.20 17.68
N THR A 120 11.40 8.07 16.75
CA THR A 120 11.88 6.76 16.30
C THR A 120 13.39 6.64 16.41
N LYS A 121 13.87 5.45 16.81
CA LYS A 121 15.30 5.15 16.85
C LYS A 121 15.83 4.80 15.45
N PRO A 122 17.07 5.18 15.12
CA PRO A 122 17.71 4.74 13.88
C PRO A 122 17.88 3.22 13.88
N THR A 123 17.65 2.58 12.73
CA THR A 123 18.04 1.19 12.48
C THR A 123 19.55 1.08 12.28
N THR A 124 20.17 2.10 11.69
CA THR A 124 21.62 2.18 11.43
C THR A 124 22.13 3.60 11.69
N GLY A 125 23.42 3.71 12.00
CA GLY A 125 24.06 5.01 12.26
C GLY A 125 23.67 5.61 13.61
N LYS A 126 23.93 6.91 13.78
CA LYS A 126 23.72 7.62 15.05
C LYS A 126 23.04 8.97 14.81
N VAL A 127 22.14 9.33 15.72
CA VAL A 127 21.54 10.66 15.81
C VAL A 127 21.93 11.25 17.16
N ARG A 128 22.55 12.43 17.18
CA ARG A 128 22.90 13.16 18.39
C ARG A 128 22.24 14.53 18.35
N ILE A 129 21.53 14.87 19.42
CA ILE A 129 20.80 16.13 19.57
C ILE A 129 21.28 16.79 20.85
N LYS A 130 21.47 18.11 20.82
CA LYS A 130 21.82 18.91 22.00
C LYS A 130 20.70 19.91 22.28
N GLY A 131 19.99 19.71 23.38
CA GLY A 131 18.83 20.53 23.75
C GLY A 131 17.49 19.88 23.40
N GLU A 132 16.43 20.51 23.87
CA GLU A 132 15.05 20.04 23.69
C GLU A 132 14.52 20.34 22.29
N VAL A 133 13.62 19.49 21.81
CA VAL A 133 13.03 19.56 20.47
C VAL A 133 11.53 19.75 20.59
N ALA A 134 11.04 20.90 20.15
CA ALA A 134 9.63 21.10 19.87
C ALA A 134 9.33 20.57 18.47
N SER A 135 8.38 19.65 18.35
CA SER A 135 8.08 18.98 17.09
C SER A 135 6.61 19.14 16.69
N LEU A 136 6.37 19.71 15.52
CA LEU A 136 5.04 19.82 14.90
C LEU A 136 4.78 18.67 13.90
N LEU A 137 5.49 17.55 14.00
CA LEU A 137 5.30 16.38 13.11
C LEU A 137 3.94 15.68 13.27
N GLU A 138 3.34 15.88 14.44
CA GLU A 138 2.18 15.15 14.93
C GLU A 138 1.15 16.15 15.47
N LEU A 139 0.90 17.19 14.67
CA LEU A 139 -0.09 18.23 14.97
C LEU A 139 -1.40 17.59 15.47
N GLY A 140 -1.77 17.93 16.70
CA GLY A 140 -3.05 17.51 17.28
C GLY A 140 -3.14 16.06 17.77
N ILE A 141 -2.09 15.23 17.68
CA ILE A 141 -2.12 13.84 18.22
C ILE A 141 -2.30 13.83 19.75
N THR A 142 -1.99 14.93 20.43
CA THR A 142 -2.16 15.11 21.88
C THR A 142 -3.35 15.99 22.23
N PHE A 143 -4.05 16.56 21.24
CA PHE A 143 -5.27 17.29 21.53
C PHE A 143 -6.39 16.33 21.90
N GLN A 144 -7.12 16.69 22.94
CA GLN A 144 -8.30 15.99 23.41
C GLN A 144 -9.52 16.73 22.87
N PRO A 145 -10.26 16.16 21.90
CA PRO A 145 -11.42 16.81 21.28
C PRO A 145 -12.48 17.25 22.29
N GLU A 146 -12.63 16.50 23.38
CA GLU A 146 -13.60 16.71 24.45
C GLU A 146 -13.24 17.90 25.35
N LEU A 147 -11.95 18.26 25.41
CA LEU A 147 -11.45 19.38 26.21
C LEU A 147 -11.59 20.71 25.45
N THR A 148 -11.70 21.79 26.19
CA THR A 148 -11.70 23.16 25.66
C THR A 148 -10.36 23.52 25.01
N ALA A 149 -10.35 24.57 24.18
CA ALA A 149 -9.11 25.10 23.63
C ALA A 149 -8.12 25.52 24.74
N ARG A 150 -8.62 26.10 25.84
CA ARG A 150 -7.82 26.45 27.02
C ARG A 150 -7.13 25.25 27.63
N GLU A 151 -7.87 24.20 27.92
CA GLU A 151 -7.34 22.97 28.52
C GLU A 151 -6.32 22.29 27.59
N ASN A 152 -6.59 22.28 26.29
CA ASN A 152 -5.63 21.80 25.29
C ASN A 152 -4.35 22.65 25.22
N ILE A 153 -4.43 23.97 25.42
CA ILE A 153 -3.24 24.84 25.52
C ILE A 153 -2.39 24.44 26.73
N TYR A 154 -3.00 24.20 27.89
CA TYR A 154 -2.28 23.76 29.07
C TYR A 154 -1.66 22.37 28.91
N LEU A 155 -2.45 21.40 28.41
CA LEU A 155 -1.98 20.04 28.18
C LEU A 155 -0.80 20.02 27.20
N TYR A 156 -0.96 20.66 26.04
CA TYR A 156 0.07 20.66 25.00
C TYR A 156 1.28 21.53 25.38
N GLY A 157 1.08 22.60 26.16
CA GLY A 157 2.17 23.41 26.71
C GLY A 157 3.09 22.59 27.61
N VAL A 158 2.54 21.76 28.50
CA VAL A 158 3.32 20.87 29.36
C VAL A 158 4.09 19.83 28.55
N VAL A 159 3.44 19.26 27.52
CA VAL A 159 4.07 18.34 26.56
C VAL A 159 5.25 18.99 25.83
N MET A 160 5.18 20.31 25.59
CA MET A 160 6.23 21.13 25.00
C MET A 160 7.26 21.66 26.01
N GLY A 161 7.22 21.19 27.25
CA GLY A 161 8.20 21.51 28.30
C GLY A 161 7.89 22.77 29.10
N LEU A 162 6.67 23.34 28.96
CA LEU A 162 6.29 24.54 29.69
C LEU A 162 5.66 24.21 31.05
N THR A 163 5.97 25.03 32.04
CA THR A 163 5.29 25.00 33.34
C THR A 163 3.93 25.70 33.25
N ARG A 164 3.02 25.35 34.16
CA ARG A 164 1.68 25.95 34.21
C ARG A 164 1.70 27.49 34.30
N PRO A 165 2.56 28.13 35.13
CA PRO A 165 2.69 29.59 35.15
C PRO A 165 3.15 30.17 33.81
N GLU A 166 4.17 29.59 33.17
CA GLU A 166 4.67 30.05 31.87
C GLU A 166 3.60 29.97 30.78
N ILE A 167 2.75 28.93 30.81
CA ILE A 167 1.61 28.81 29.89
C ILE A 167 0.61 29.95 30.15
N GLY A 168 0.30 30.25 31.42
CA GLY A 168 -0.56 31.35 31.82
C GLY A 168 -0.08 32.69 31.28
N ASP A 169 1.21 32.99 31.45
CA ASP A 169 1.85 34.23 30.97
C ASP A 169 1.87 34.36 29.45
N ARG A 170 1.80 33.23 28.74
CA ARG A 170 1.82 33.15 27.27
C ARG A 170 0.43 33.00 26.67
N LEU A 171 -0.61 32.75 27.46
CA LEU A 171 -1.95 32.39 26.99
C LEU A 171 -2.53 33.42 26.01
N GLY A 172 -2.39 34.72 26.32
CA GLY A 172 -2.84 35.80 25.44
C GLY A 172 -2.07 35.84 24.11
N ARG A 173 -0.74 35.62 24.15
CA ARG A 173 0.09 35.59 22.93
C ARG A 173 -0.20 34.37 22.06
N ILE A 174 -0.43 33.22 22.68
CA ILE A 174 -0.80 31.97 21.98
C ILE A 174 -2.15 32.13 21.29
N THR A 175 -3.17 32.60 22.01
CA THR A 175 -4.53 32.76 21.46
C THR A 175 -4.60 33.89 20.41
N GLY A 176 -3.82 34.96 20.59
CA GLY A 176 -3.68 36.05 19.61
C GLY A 176 -3.03 35.58 18.30
N LEU A 177 -1.93 34.82 18.38
CA LEU A 177 -1.28 34.24 17.20
C LEU A 177 -2.21 33.25 16.47
N ALA A 178 -2.86 32.36 17.23
CA ALA A 178 -3.80 31.39 16.70
C ALA A 178 -5.08 32.03 16.15
N GLY A 179 -5.45 33.22 16.62
CA GLY A 179 -6.69 33.91 16.23
C GLY A 179 -7.95 33.22 16.75
N ILE A 180 -7.89 32.63 17.96
CA ILE A 180 -8.99 31.85 18.56
C ILE A 180 -9.51 32.42 19.88
N GLY A 181 -9.15 33.66 20.26
CA GLY A 181 -9.43 34.20 21.59
C GLY A 181 -10.90 34.11 22.05
N LYS A 182 -11.86 34.29 21.12
CA LYS A 182 -13.30 34.16 21.40
C LYS A 182 -13.79 32.71 21.60
N PHE A 183 -12.98 31.74 21.23
CA PHE A 183 -13.28 30.30 21.27
C PHE A 183 -12.43 29.58 22.32
N LEU A 184 -11.87 30.31 23.28
CA LEU A 184 -10.93 29.77 24.26
C LEU A 184 -11.59 28.71 25.16
N ASP A 185 -12.86 28.91 25.50
CA ASP A 185 -13.64 28.01 26.35
C ASP A 185 -14.58 27.10 25.52
N THR A 186 -14.37 27.06 24.20
CA THR A 186 -15.06 26.16 23.27
C THR A 186 -14.33 24.82 23.19
N ARG A 187 -15.08 23.71 23.09
CA ARG A 187 -14.49 22.36 22.93
C ARG A 187 -13.71 22.26 21.63
N LEU A 188 -12.58 21.58 21.65
CA LEU A 188 -11.71 21.48 20.48
C LEU A 188 -12.39 20.76 19.31
N ALA A 189 -13.29 19.82 19.58
CA ALA A 189 -14.14 19.16 18.58
C ALA A 189 -15.07 20.12 17.80
N GLU A 190 -15.38 21.29 18.35
CA GLU A 190 -16.24 22.30 17.74
C GLU A 190 -15.45 23.34 16.94
N LEU A 191 -14.11 23.30 16.99
CA LEU A 191 -13.25 24.17 16.22
C LEU A 191 -13.00 23.60 14.82
N SER A 192 -12.88 24.48 13.83
CA SER A 192 -12.44 24.04 12.49
C SER A 192 -11.03 23.45 12.53
N THR A 193 -10.74 22.50 11.66
CA THR A 193 -9.40 21.90 11.53
C THR A 193 -8.30 22.95 11.37
N GLY A 194 -8.58 24.04 10.63
CA GLY A 194 -7.65 25.16 10.48
C GLY A 194 -7.37 25.92 11.78
N MET A 195 -8.37 26.08 12.65
CA MET A 195 -8.18 26.67 13.98
C MET A 195 -7.33 25.77 14.88
N CYS A 196 -7.58 24.45 14.85
CA CYS A 196 -6.79 23.48 15.60
C CYS A 196 -5.31 23.49 15.17
N VAL A 197 -5.04 23.51 13.86
CA VAL A 197 -3.66 23.58 13.34
C VAL A 197 -2.98 24.89 13.75
N ARG A 198 -3.68 26.03 13.64
CA ARG A 198 -3.16 27.34 14.09
C ARG A 198 -2.86 27.35 15.58
N LEU A 199 -3.70 26.71 16.39
CA LEU A 199 -3.50 26.60 17.83
C LEU A 199 -2.25 25.77 18.17
N ALA A 200 -2.12 24.58 17.58
CA ALA A 200 -0.95 23.72 17.79
C ALA A 200 0.35 24.43 17.38
N PHE A 201 0.33 25.15 16.25
CA PHE A 201 1.44 25.99 15.82
C PHE A 201 1.75 27.09 16.84
N ALA A 202 0.73 27.83 17.29
CA ALA A 202 0.92 28.93 18.20
C ALA A 202 1.53 28.49 19.55
N ILE A 203 1.12 27.35 20.08
CA ILE A 203 1.68 26.79 21.31
C ILE A 203 3.15 26.41 21.08
N ALA A 204 3.46 25.66 20.01
CA ALA A 204 4.82 25.21 19.73
C ALA A 204 5.80 26.37 19.52
N MET A 205 5.37 27.45 18.85
CA MET A 205 6.19 28.65 18.63
C MET A 205 6.42 29.51 19.89
N HIS A 206 5.67 29.25 20.96
CA HIS A 206 5.84 29.87 22.28
C HIS A 206 6.46 28.92 23.32
N SER A 207 6.94 27.74 22.89
CA SER A 207 7.81 26.89 23.70
C SER A 207 9.16 27.58 23.93
N ASP A 208 9.98 27.10 24.89
CA ASP A 208 11.37 27.55 25.07
C ASP A 208 12.39 26.61 24.40
N SER A 209 11.91 25.63 23.62
CA SER A 209 12.77 24.64 22.97
C SER A 209 13.77 25.30 22.01
N PRO A 210 15.08 24.97 22.11
CA PRO A 210 16.12 25.52 21.24
C PRO A 210 16.07 24.96 19.81
N ILE A 211 15.42 23.82 19.60
CA ILE A 211 15.22 23.19 18.29
C ILE A 211 13.73 23.10 18.01
N ILE A 212 13.31 23.54 16.83
CA ILE A 212 11.93 23.48 16.36
C ILE A 212 11.88 22.70 15.05
N LEU A 213 11.04 21.66 14.98
CA LEU A 213 10.80 20.88 13.77
C LEU A 213 9.39 21.16 13.24
N ILE A 214 9.29 21.47 11.95
CA ILE A 214 8.05 21.82 11.27
C ILE A 214 7.89 20.90 10.06
N ASP A 215 6.76 20.19 9.96
CA ASP A 215 6.43 19.32 8.81
C ASP A 215 5.14 19.79 8.16
N GLU A 216 5.23 20.38 6.96
CA GLU A 216 4.10 20.74 6.07
C GLU A 216 3.01 21.66 6.68
N ALA A 217 3.15 22.04 7.96
CA ALA A 217 2.19 22.75 8.80
C ALA A 217 1.96 24.22 8.41
N LEU A 218 2.89 24.81 7.65
CA LEU A 218 2.81 26.21 7.24
C LEU A 218 1.77 26.44 6.14
N ALA A 219 1.31 25.38 5.45
CA ALA A 219 0.39 25.49 4.32
C ALA A 219 -1.10 25.63 4.70
N VAL A 220 -1.46 25.64 5.99
CA VAL A 220 -2.86 25.59 6.47
C VAL A 220 -3.37 26.98 6.93
N GLY A 221 -2.60 28.05 6.71
CA GLY A 221 -2.92 29.40 7.16
C GLY A 221 -3.65 30.26 6.11
N ASP A 222 -4.53 31.15 6.58
CA ASP A 222 -4.92 32.33 5.80
C ASP A 222 -3.75 33.33 5.66
N ILE A 223 -3.86 34.29 4.74
CA ILE A 223 -2.82 35.30 4.47
C ILE A 223 -2.44 36.09 5.75
N ASN A 224 -3.40 36.29 6.67
CA ASN A 224 -3.15 37.01 7.91
C ASN A 224 -2.35 36.16 8.91
N PHE A 225 -2.60 34.86 8.96
CA PHE A 225 -1.82 33.92 9.76
C PHE A 225 -0.41 33.76 9.21
N GLU A 226 -0.23 33.68 7.89
CA GLU A 226 1.09 33.63 7.26
C GLU A 226 1.96 34.85 7.63
N LYS A 227 1.39 36.06 7.59
CA LYS A 227 2.08 37.28 8.06
C LYS A 227 2.52 37.16 9.52
N ARG A 228 1.63 36.74 10.42
CA ARG A 228 1.97 36.53 11.84
C ARG A 228 3.06 35.46 12.02
N CYS A 229 3.05 34.39 11.22
CA CYS A 229 4.11 33.39 11.22
C CYS A 229 5.48 33.97 10.83
N MET A 230 5.53 34.91 9.90
CA MET A 230 6.80 35.57 9.51
C MET A 230 7.41 36.38 10.65
N ASP A 231 6.58 37.07 11.44
CA ASP A 231 7.04 37.80 12.63
C ASP A 231 7.61 36.84 13.66
N VAL A 232 6.94 35.70 13.87
CA VAL A 232 7.43 34.62 14.74
C VAL A 232 8.78 34.10 14.25
N PHE A 233 8.93 33.78 12.96
CA PHE A 233 10.21 33.31 12.44
C PHE A 233 11.33 34.33 12.60
N SER A 234 11.03 35.61 12.43
CA SER A 234 11.98 36.72 12.64
C SER A 234 12.43 36.78 14.10
N ARG A 235 11.48 36.63 15.05
CA ARG A 235 11.78 36.52 16.48
C ARG A 235 12.67 35.30 16.79
N LEU A 236 12.31 34.13 16.29
CA LEU A 236 13.08 32.89 16.52
C LEU A 236 14.51 33.00 15.98
N ARG A 237 14.71 33.71 14.87
CA ARG A 237 16.05 34.03 14.33
C ARG A 237 16.81 34.95 15.27
N ALA A 238 16.20 36.02 15.76
CA ALA A 238 16.81 36.94 16.73
C ALA A 238 17.23 36.22 18.02
N GLU A 239 16.41 35.27 18.48
CA GLU A 239 16.68 34.39 19.64
C GLU A 239 17.71 33.28 19.35
N ARG A 240 18.21 33.18 18.11
CA ARG A 240 19.15 32.14 17.64
C ARG A 240 18.63 30.71 17.85
N ARG A 241 17.33 30.50 17.69
CA ARG A 241 16.74 29.16 17.70
C ARG A 241 17.06 28.41 16.40
N THR A 242 17.25 27.10 16.50
CA THR A 242 17.46 26.23 15.34
C THR A 242 16.11 25.75 14.83
N VAL A 243 15.84 25.91 13.54
CA VAL A 243 14.56 25.50 12.94
C VAL A 243 14.81 24.55 11.78
N VAL A 244 14.12 23.42 11.75
CA VAL A 244 14.16 22.47 10.63
C VAL A 244 12.77 22.38 10.02
N ILE A 245 12.67 22.73 8.74
CA ILE A 245 11.39 22.83 8.03
C ILE A 245 11.37 21.78 6.92
N ALA A 246 10.53 20.75 7.04
CA ALA A 246 10.18 19.89 5.91
C ALA A 246 8.97 20.48 5.18
N GLY A 247 9.11 20.69 3.88
CA GLY A 247 8.03 21.28 3.11
C GLY A 247 8.25 21.16 1.61
N HIS A 248 7.16 21.35 0.89
CA HIS A 248 7.13 21.39 -0.57
C HIS A 248 6.87 22.80 -1.11
N ASP A 249 6.57 23.78 -0.25
CA ASP A 249 6.60 25.19 -0.62
C ASP A 249 8.04 25.69 -0.73
N ILE A 250 8.52 25.68 -1.97
CA ILE A 250 9.86 26.07 -2.35
C ILE A 250 10.13 27.55 -2.04
N ASN A 251 9.12 28.42 -2.18
CA ASN A 251 9.30 29.87 -2.04
C ASN A 251 9.54 30.23 -0.56
N ASN A 252 8.72 29.64 0.33
CA ASN A 252 8.90 29.82 1.75
C ASN A 252 10.22 29.21 2.25
N ILE A 253 10.61 28.04 1.74
CA ILE A 253 11.93 27.46 2.05
C ILE A 253 13.08 28.33 1.55
N GLU A 254 12.97 28.92 0.36
CA GLU A 254 14.00 29.80 -0.19
C GLU A 254 14.17 31.07 0.65
N ARG A 255 13.06 31.66 1.10
CA ARG A 255 13.03 32.87 1.91
C ARG A 255 13.48 32.64 3.35
N LEU A 256 13.05 31.53 3.95
CA LEU A 256 13.19 31.28 5.39
C LEU A 256 14.43 30.50 5.77
N CYS A 257 15.06 29.72 4.89
CA CYS A 257 16.13 28.81 5.28
C CYS A 257 17.52 29.33 4.90
N ASP A 258 18.51 29.09 5.76
CA ASP A 258 19.92 29.41 5.51
C ASP A 258 20.57 28.36 4.60
N ARG A 259 20.14 27.10 4.77
CA ARG A 259 20.57 25.93 4.01
C ARG A 259 19.38 25.03 3.69
N VAL A 260 19.50 24.28 2.60
CA VAL A 260 18.49 23.30 2.17
C VAL A 260 19.16 21.96 1.93
N ALA A 261 18.53 20.90 2.42
CA ALA A 261 18.85 19.50 2.20
C ALA A 261 17.80 18.89 1.25
N LEU A 262 18.26 18.32 0.14
CA LEU A 262 17.41 17.62 -0.83
C LEU A 262 17.46 16.10 -0.57
N LEU A 263 16.29 15.53 -0.31
CA LEU A 263 16.08 14.10 -0.18
C LEU A 263 15.47 13.50 -1.45
N GLU A 264 15.97 12.34 -1.86
CA GLU A 264 15.38 11.50 -2.90
C GLU A 264 15.45 10.03 -2.47
N LYS A 265 14.28 9.36 -2.45
CA LYS A 265 14.17 7.92 -2.12
C LYS A 265 14.97 7.52 -0.87
N GLY A 266 14.83 8.31 0.20
CA GLY A 266 15.48 8.08 1.48
C GLY A 266 16.97 8.43 1.54
N ARG A 267 17.54 9.08 0.52
CA ARG A 267 18.96 9.47 0.50
C ARG A 267 19.12 10.99 0.40
N LEU A 268 20.20 11.47 1.00
CA LEU A 268 20.62 12.86 0.90
C LEU A 268 21.34 13.09 -0.43
N VAL A 269 20.71 13.81 -1.34
CA VAL A 269 21.24 14.05 -2.69
C VAL A 269 22.18 15.25 -2.69
N ALA A 270 21.77 16.34 -2.03
CA ALA A 270 22.55 17.57 -1.99
C ALA A 270 22.19 18.41 -0.77
N VAL A 271 23.16 19.19 -0.27
CA VAL A 271 22.96 20.18 0.79
C VAL A 271 23.70 21.46 0.44
N GLY A 272 23.08 22.61 0.65
CA GLY A 272 23.74 23.89 0.35
C GLY A 272 22.79 25.08 0.41
N LYS A 273 23.17 26.18 -0.24
CA LYS A 273 22.35 27.40 -0.31
C LYS A 273 21.01 27.12 -1.00
N PRO A 274 19.89 27.68 -0.51
CA PRO A 274 18.55 27.38 -0.99
C PRO A 274 18.40 27.47 -2.51
N LYS A 275 18.75 28.61 -3.11
CA LYS A 275 18.70 28.84 -4.57
C LYS A 275 19.34 27.73 -5.40
N LYS A 276 20.53 27.27 -4.99
CA LYS A 276 21.28 26.22 -5.70
C LYS A 276 20.57 24.87 -5.62
N ILE A 277 20.15 24.48 -4.42
CA ILE A 277 19.51 23.18 -4.19
C ILE A 277 18.11 23.12 -4.79
N ILE A 278 17.35 24.21 -4.70
CA ILE A 278 16.04 24.37 -5.35
C ILE A 278 16.15 24.25 -6.87
N LYS A 279 17.20 24.83 -7.47
CA LYS A 279 17.45 24.68 -8.92
C LYS A 279 17.72 23.21 -9.30
N ILE A 280 18.46 22.48 -8.47
CA ILE A 280 18.69 21.04 -8.66
C ILE A 280 17.36 20.28 -8.57
N TYR A 281 16.57 20.56 -7.54
CA TYR A 281 15.25 19.95 -7.35
C TYR A 281 14.32 20.22 -8.54
N LYS A 282 14.17 21.47 -8.98
CA LYS A 282 13.36 21.85 -10.16
C LYS A 282 13.81 21.14 -11.44
N ARG A 283 15.12 20.99 -11.67
CA ARG A 283 15.65 20.23 -12.82
C ARG A 283 15.34 18.74 -12.74
N MET A 284 15.42 18.14 -11.55
CA MET A 284 15.04 16.74 -11.34
C MET A 284 13.55 16.53 -11.61
N MET A 285 12.71 17.43 -11.11
CA MET A 285 11.27 17.41 -11.38
C MET A 285 10.95 17.63 -12.86
N GLY A 286 11.64 18.55 -13.54
CA GLY A 286 11.48 18.80 -14.98
C GLY A 286 11.86 17.59 -15.84
N LYS A 287 13.00 16.94 -15.56
CA LYS A 287 13.39 15.70 -16.26
C LYS A 287 12.41 14.56 -16.02
N LYS A 288 11.87 14.46 -14.79
CA LYS A 288 10.87 13.45 -14.43
C LYS A 288 9.53 13.74 -15.10
N SER A 289 9.07 14.99 -15.11
CA SER A 289 7.82 15.41 -15.75
C SER A 289 7.90 15.30 -17.27
N GLU A 290 9.04 15.54 -17.90
CA GLU A 290 9.25 15.26 -19.32
C GLU A 290 9.23 13.75 -19.62
N ARG A 291 9.87 12.93 -18.78
CA ARG A 291 9.87 11.47 -18.93
C ARG A 291 8.47 10.89 -18.71
N GLU A 292 7.72 11.43 -17.75
CA GLU A 292 6.32 11.10 -17.50
C GLU A 292 5.42 11.65 -18.61
N SER A 293 5.65 12.86 -19.13
CA SER A 293 4.88 13.43 -20.24
C SER A 293 5.11 12.70 -21.55
N ARG A 294 6.34 12.24 -21.84
CA ARG A 294 6.65 11.37 -22.97
C ARG A 294 5.97 10.00 -22.81
N LYS A 295 5.92 9.44 -21.60
CA LYS A 295 5.14 8.23 -21.29
C LYS A 295 3.64 8.48 -21.47
N ILE A 296 3.09 9.57 -20.92
CA ILE A 296 1.67 9.95 -20.97
C ILE A 296 1.22 10.28 -22.39
N LYS A 297 2.07 10.90 -23.22
CA LYS A 297 1.76 11.19 -24.64
C LYS A 297 1.70 9.88 -25.45
N ARG A 298 2.57 8.91 -25.14
CA ARG A 298 2.50 7.54 -25.66
C ARG A 298 1.22 6.83 -25.21
N TYR A 299 0.91 6.87 -23.91
CA TYR A 299 -0.34 6.35 -23.34
C TYR A 299 -1.61 7.02 -23.89
N ARG A 300 -1.58 8.33 -24.22
CA ARG A 300 -2.75 9.06 -24.73
C ARG A 300 -3.09 8.67 -26.17
N THR A 301 -2.09 8.40 -27.01
CA THR A 301 -2.32 7.86 -28.35
C THR A 301 -2.94 6.46 -28.28
N ASP A 302 -2.45 5.62 -27.35
CA ASP A 302 -2.94 4.26 -27.14
C ASP A 302 -4.34 4.21 -26.48
N ILE A 303 -4.62 5.12 -25.54
CA ILE A 303 -5.93 5.25 -24.87
C ILE A 303 -6.97 5.91 -25.79
N ALA A 304 -6.60 6.82 -26.70
CA ALA A 304 -7.53 7.37 -27.68
C ALA A 304 -7.93 6.32 -28.73
N TYR A 305 -6.97 5.51 -29.19
CA TYR A 305 -7.24 4.32 -29.99
C TYR A 305 -8.20 3.36 -29.26
N PHE A 306 -7.88 3.01 -28.02
CA PHE A 306 -8.69 2.11 -27.18
C PHE A 306 -10.08 2.69 -26.81
N ARG A 307 -10.20 3.99 -26.50
CA ARG A 307 -11.49 4.63 -26.19
C ARG A 307 -12.42 4.67 -27.40
N ASN A 308 -11.88 4.86 -28.60
CA ASN A 308 -12.67 4.75 -29.83
C ASN A 308 -13.10 3.29 -30.10
N SER A 309 -12.29 2.30 -29.71
CA SER A 309 -12.67 0.88 -29.75
C SER A 309 -13.75 0.51 -28.71
N VAL A 310 -13.66 1.04 -27.48
CA VAL A 310 -14.63 0.81 -26.39
C VAL A 310 -15.97 1.50 -26.68
N LYS A 311 -15.98 2.71 -27.24
CA LYS A 311 -17.21 3.42 -27.64
C LYS A 311 -18.01 2.72 -28.74
N LYS A 312 -17.36 1.84 -29.52
CA LYS A 312 -18.01 1.03 -30.57
C LYS A 312 -18.44 -0.36 -30.09
N GLY A 313 -18.35 -0.63 -28.79
CA GLY A 313 -18.93 -1.83 -28.17
C GLY A 313 -18.31 -3.15 -28.61
N PHE A 314 -17.05 -3.21 -29.04
CA PHE A 314 -16.46 -4.48 -29.49
C PHE A 314 -14.94 -4.63 -29.26
N TYR A 315 -14.61 -5.87 -28.85
CA TYR A 315 -13.39 -6.68 -28.98
C TYR A 315 -12.32 -6.23 -30.01
N VAL A 316 -11.04 -6.39 -29.67
CA VAL A 316 -9.89 -6.05 -30.52
C VAL A 316 -9.71 -7.11 -31.63
N ARG A 317 -10.38 -6.89 -32.76
CA ARG A 317 -10.36 -7.73 -33.97
C ARG A 317 -8.96 -7.90 -34.57
N ASP A 318 -8.15 -6.85 -34.61
CA ASP A 318 -6.85 -6.82 -35.33
C ASP A 318 -5.74 -7.67 -34.71
N TYR A 319 -5.88 -8.11 -33.46
CA TYR A 319 -4.81 -8.87 -32.81
C TYR A 319 -4.73 -10.33 -33.30
N PHE A 320 -5.88 -10.96 -33.55
CA PHE A 320 -5.96 -12.36 -33.97
C PHE A 320 -5.92 -12.56 -35.49
N ASP A 321 -6.15 -11.52 -36.29
CA ASP A 321 -6.02 -11.61 -37.77
C ASP A 321 -4.55 -11.73 -38.23
N ARG A 322 -3.57 -11.38 -37.38
CA ARG A 322 -2.17 -11.75 -37.61
C ARG A 322 -2.02 -13.24 -37.30
N HIS A 323 -1.84 -14.05 -38.35
CA HIS A 323 -1.65 -15.51 -38.34
C HIS A 323 -0.56 -15.98 -37.35
N LYS A 324 -0.85 -15.97 -36.05
CA LYS A 324 0.04 -16.51 -35.03
C LYS A 324 -0.27 -17.98 -34.87
N ASP A 325 0.64 -18.78 -35.39
CA ASP A 325 0.70 -20.21 -35.11
C ASP A 325 1.01 -20.41 -33.61
N VAL A 326 -0.05 -20.55 -32.81
CA VAL A 326 0.00 -20.75 -31.34
C VAL A 326 0.83 -21.98 -30.93
N THR A 327 1.18 -22.84 -31.88
CA THR A 327 2.03 -24.01 -31.66
C THR A 327 3.53 -23.70 -31.64
N LYS A 328 3.97 -22.53 -32.16
CA LYS A 328 5.40 -22.22 -32.40
C LYS A 328 6.07 -21.34 -31.33
N GLU A 329 5.33 -20.53 -30.58
CA GLU A 329 5.91 -19.59 -29.58
C GLU A 329 5.44 -19.79 -28.13
N SER A 330 4.58 -20.77 -27.85
CA SER A 330 4.02 -21.02 -26.49
C SER A 330 4.95 -21.82 -25.56
N GLY A 331 6.26 -21.82 -25.84
CA GLY A 331 7.27 -22.48 -25.01
C GLY A 331 7.76 -21.54 -23.91
N TYR A 332 7.26 -21.68 -22.69
CA TYR A 332 7.70 -20.88 -21.54
C TYR A 332 8.84 -21.61 -20.78
N PRO A 333 10.13 -21.30 -21.02
CA PRO A 333 11.24 -21.87 -20.25
C PRO A 333 11.20 -21.50 -18.75
N HIS A 334 10.40 -20.50 -18.36
CA HIS A 334 10.37 -19.93 -17.01
C HIS A 334 9.50 -20.69 -15.98
N TYR A 335 8.63 -21.62 -16.38
CA TYR A 335 7.85 -22.40 -15.42
C TYR A 335 8.74 -23.32 -14.60
N ARG A 336 8.74 -23.12 -13.28
CA ARG A 336 9.43 -23.93 -12.28
C ARG A 336 8.40 -24.55 -11.34
N ASP A 337 8.65 -25.78 -10.90
CA ASP A 337 7.87 -26.41 -9.83
C ASP A 337 7.89 -25.47 -8.61
N GLY A 338 6.73 -25.14 -8.06
CA GLY A 338 6.60 -24.01 -7.16
C GLY A 338 5.24 -23.89 -6.49
N VAL A 339 5.15 -22.94 -5.56
CA VAL A 339 4.00 -22.72 -4.67
C VAL A 339 2.66 -22.53 -5.40
N PRO A 340 2.56 -21.81 -6.54
CA PRO A 340 1.25 -21.61 -7.20
C PRO A 340 0.55 -22.92 -7.62
N PHE A 341 1.31 -23.91 -8.08
CA PHE A 341 0.78 -25.21 -8.48
C PHE A 341 0.35 -26.06 -7.27
N GLU A 342 1.06 -25.91 -6.16
CA GLU A 342 0.70 -26.55 -4.89
C GLU A 342 -0.59 -25.95 -4.32
N GLU A 343 -0.73 -24.63 -4.35
CA GLU A 343 -1.95 -23.92 -3.96
C GLU A 343 -3.16 -24.34 -4.82
N GLN A 344 -2.97 -24.41 -6.14
CA GLN A 344 -4.00 -24.89 -7.06
C GLN A 344 -4.43 -26.33 -6.76
N ALA A 345 -3.47 -27.25 -6.58
CA ALA A 345 -3.77 -28.64 -6.27
C ALA A 345 -4.44 -28.80 -4.89
N ASN A 346 -4.00 -28.04 -3.89
CA ASN A 346 -4.62 -28.00 -2.57
C ASN A 346 -6.07 -27.53 -2.65
N PHE A 347 -6.33 -26.46 -3.40
CA PHE A 347 -7.68 -25.98 -3.63
C PHE A 347 -8.54 -27.07 -4.29
N ILE A 348 -8.03 -27.70 -5.35
CA ILE A 348 -8.81 -28.72 -6.06
C ILE A 348 -9.13 -29.91 -5.14
N ALA A 349 -8.13 -30.43 -4.42
CA ALA A 349 -8.27 -31.58 -3.53
C ALA A 349 -9.18 -31.31 -2.32
N GLU A 350 -9.01 -30.16 -1.66
CA GLU A 350 -9.75 -29.81 -0.44
C GLU A 350 -11.23 -29.49 -0.72
N TYR A 351 -11.52 -28.80 -1.84
CA TYR A 351 -12.87 -28.24 -2.07
C TYR A 351 -13.75 -29.07 -2.98
N PHE A 352 -13.17 -29.79 -3.94
CA PHE A 352 -13.96 -30.66 -4.82
C PHE A 352 -13.84 -32.14 -4.42
N SER A 353 -12.76 -32.51 -3.71
CA SER A 353 -12.42 -33.91 -3.37
C SER A 353 -12.71 -34.90 -4.52
N PRO A 354 -12.17 -34.63 -5.73
CA PRO A 354 -12.52 -35.40 -6.91
C PRO A 354 -11.86 -36.78 -6.90
N GLU A 355 -12.50 -37.78 -7.49
CA GLU A 355 -11.83 -39.04 -7.84
C GLU A 355 -10.97 -38.83 -9.09
N LYS A 356 -11.52 -38.11 -10.09
CA LYS A 356 -10.86 -37.80 -11.37
C LYS A 356 -10.85 -36.30 -11.66
N ALA A 357 -9.68 -35.79 -12.02
CA ALA A 357 -9.47 -34.38 -12.36
C ALA A 357 -8.78 -34.20 -13.71
N LEU A 358 -9.13 -33.14 -14.44
CA LEU A 358 -8.45 -32.71 -15.66
C LEU A 358 -7.96 -31.28 -15.52
N ASP A 359 -6.68 -31.04 -15.83
CA ASP A 359 -6.09 -29.71 -15.90
C ASP A 359 -5.85 -29.29 -17.36
N VAL A 360 -6.56 -28.26 -17.82
CA VAL A 360 -6.50 -27.73 -19.18
C VAL A 360 -5.55 -26.54 -19.23
N GLY A 361 -4.58 -26.59 -20.14
CA GLY A 361 -3.45 -25.67 -20.16
C GLY A 361 -2.45 -25.95 -19.03
N CYS A 362 -2.21 -27.24 -18.78
CA CYS A 362 -1.44 -27.70 -17.61
C CYS A 362 0.06 -27.33 -17.64
N ALA A 363 0.54 -26.68 -18.70
CA ALA A 363 1.95 -26.36 -18.93
C ALA A 363 2.83 -27.61 -18.79
N LYS A 364 3.70 -27.65 -17.77
CA LYS A 364 4.57 -28.80 -17.47
C LYS A 364 3.89 -29.86 -16.59
N GLY A 365 2.61 -29.70 -16.26
CA GLY A 365 1.80 -30.63 -15.46
C GLY A 365 2.13 -30.69 -13.97
N PHE A 366 2.60 -29.58 -13.39
CA PHE A 366 2.92 -29.54 -11.95
C PHE A 366 1.68 -29.70 -11.06
N THR A 367 0.54 -29.11 -11.43
CA THR A 367 -0.73 -29.32 -10.71
C THR A 367 -1.18 -30.78 -10.78
N VAL A 368 -1.09 -31.40 -11.96
CA VAL A 368 -1.36 -32.84 -12.16
C VAL A 368 -0.49 -33.69 -11.23
N LYS A 369 0.81 -33.40 -11.15
CA LYS A 369 1.74 -34.09 -10.24
C LYS A 369 1.28 -34.01 -8.79
N ARG A 370 0.96 -32.81 -8.29
CA ARG A 370 0.53 -32.60 -6.90
C ARG A 370 -0.81 -33.26 -6.57
N LEU A 371 -1.74 -33.31 -7.52
CA LEU A 371 -3.01 -34.03 -7.35
C LEU A 371 -2.78 -35.54 -7.26
N ARG A 372 -1.93 -36.11 -8.13
CA ARG A 372 -1.60 -37.55 -8.08
C ARG A 372 -0.84 -37.94 -6.81
N GLU A 373 0.06 -37.09 -6.33
CA GLU A 373 0.74 -37.27 -5.02
C GLU A 373 -0.25 -37.32 -3.84
N ARG A 374 -1.48 -36.81 -4.02
CA ARG A 374 -2.58 -36.87 -3.04
C ARG A 374 -3.58 -37.99 -3.30
N GLY A 375 -3.28 -38.91 -4.23
CA GLY A 375 -4.14 -40.05 -4.55
C GLY A 375 -5.30 -39.75 -5.52
N ILE A 376 -5.33 -38.56 -6.14
CA ILE A 376 -6.37 -38.20 -7.12
C ILE A 376 -5.92 -38.67 -8.52
N ASP A 377 -6.83 -39.29 -9.30
CA ASP A 377 -6.51 -39.69 -10.68
C ASP A 377 -6.60 -38.48 -11.63
N ALA A 378 -5.52 -37.70 -11.66
CA ALA A 378 -5.44 -36.44 -12.40
C ALA A 378 -4.72 -36.56 -13.76
N TYR A 379 -5.24 -35.85 -14.76
CA TYR A 379 -4.71 -35.77 -16.12
C TYR A 379 -4.52 -34.33 -16.56
N GLY A 380 -3.68 -34.09 -17.57
CA GLY A 380 -3.42 -32.76 -18.10
C GLY A 380 -3.48 -32.71 -19.63
N ILE A 381 -3.86 -31.55 -20.17
CA ILE A 381 -3.64 -31.22 -21.59
C ILE A 381 -2.98 -29.87 -21.77
N ASP A 382 -2.20 -29.75 -22.83
CA ASP A 382 -1.66 -28.48 -23.29
C ASP A 382 -1.51 -28.47 -24.82
N ILE A 383 -1.73 -27.32 -25.46
CA ILE A 383 -1.55 -27.17 -26.91
C ILE A 383 -0.05 -27.15 -27.28
N SER A 384 0.81 -26.75 -26.33
CA SER A 384 2.25 -26.63 -26.49
C SER A 384 2.93 -28.00 -26.41
N ALA A 385 3.44 -28.47 -27.55
CA ALA A 385 4.24 -29.69 -27.62
C ALA A 385 5.49 -29.62 -26.73
N TYR A 386 6.07 -28.42 -26.58
CA TYR A 386 7.21 -28.19 -25.72
C TYR A 386 6.85 -28.38 -24.24
N ALA A 387 5.71 -27.84 -23.80
CA ALA A 387 5.27 -27.95 -22.41
C ALA A 387 5.05 -29.41 -22.00
N VAL A 388 4.35 -30.18 -22.85
CA VAL A 388 4.10 -31.61 -22.66
C VAL A 388 5.40 -32.43 -22.68
N SER A 389 6.29 -32.18 -23.63
CA SER A 389 7.55 -32.93 -23.73
C SER A 389 8.52 -32.63 -22.58
N SER A 390 8.44 -31.43 -22.01
CA SER A 390 9.27 -30.95 -20.89
C SER A 390 8.67 -31.23 -19.50
N ALA A 391 7.52 -31.93 -19.43
CA ALA A 391 6.91 -32.31 -18.17
C ALA A 391 7.78 -33.28 -17.36
N PRO A 392 7.69 -33.30 -16.01
CA PRO A 392 8.40 -34.26 -15.18
C PRO A 392 8.09 -35.71 -15.59
N LYS A 393 9.12 -36.58 -15.56
CA LYS A 393 8.98 -38.00 -15.92
C LYS A 393 7.84 -38.71 -15.15
N SER A 394 7.62 -38.34 -13.89
CA SER A 394 6.58 -38.91 -13.02
C SER A 394 5.16 -38.70 -13.52
N VAL A 395 4.90 -37.67 -14.33
CA VAL A 395 3.56 -37.34 -14.82
C VAL A 395 3.42 -37.29 -16.34
N LYS A 396 4.52 -37.45 -17.07
CA LYS A 396 4.53 -37.32 -18.53
C LYS A 396 3.51 -38.22 -19.25
N GLN A 397 3.25 -39.41 -18.72
CA GLN A 397 2.25 -40.35 -19.27
C GLN A 397 0.78 -39.93 -19.03
N PHE A 398 0.54 -39.00 -18.10
CA PHE A 398 -0.80 -38.50 -17.74
C PHE A 398 -1.12 -37.15 -18.40
N ILE A 399 -0.21 -36.63 -19.21
CA ILE A 399 -0.35 -35.35 -19.91
C ILE A 399 -0.37 -35.63 -21.41
N LYS A 400 -1.31 -35.01 -22.14
CA LYS A 400 -1.43 -35.13 -23.60
C LYS A 400 -1.32 -33.78 -24.29
N LYS A 401 -0.73 -33.77 -25.50
CA LYS A 401 -0.86 -32.62 -26.40
C LYS A 401 -2.28 -32.62 -26.96
N ALA A 402 -3.07 -31.62 -26.62
CA ALA A 402 -4.44 -31.47 -27.12
C ALA A 402 -4.91 -30.02 -27.03
N ASP A 403 -5.94 -29.71 -27.82
CA ASP A 403 -6.57 -28.40 -27.83
C ASP A 403 -7.81 -28.39 -26.92
N ILE A 404 -8.03 -27.31 -26.17
CA ILE A 404 -9.26 -27.10 -25.39
C ILE A 404 -10.52 -27.12 -26.26
N LEU A 405 -10.39 -26.85 -27.56
CA LEU A 405 -11.46 -26.93 -28.55
C LEU A 405 -11.77 -28.37 -29.00
N SER A 406 -10.98 -29.36 -28.56
CA SER A 406 -11.20 -30.77 -28.84
C SER A 406 -10.51 -31.64 -27.78
N ILE A 407 -11.22 -31.86 -26.67
CA ILE A 407 -10.66 -32.58 -25.52
C ILE A 407 -10.79 -34.11 -25.76
N PRO A 408 -9.69 -34.88 -25.74
CA PRO A 408 -9.66 -36.27 -26.23
C PRO A 408 -10.13 -37.28 -25.17
N TRP A 409 -11.26 -37.00 -24.54
CA TRP A 409 -11.90 -37.86 -23.55
C TRP A 409 -13.43 -37.88 -23.73
N PRO A 410 -14.08 -39.01 -23.39
CA PRO A 410 -15.53 -39.13 -23.31
C PRO A 410 -16.22 -38.13 -22.38
N ASP A 411 -17.54 -38.08 -22.52
CA ASP A 411 -18.41 -37.22 -21.74
C ASP A 411 -18.42 -37.60 -20.26
N ASN A 412 -18.45 -36.59 -19.38
CA ASN A 412 -18.50 -36.73 -17.92
C ASN A 412 -17.39 -37.59 -17.30
N GLN A 413 -16.20 -37.64 -17.90
CA GLN A 413 -15.09 -38.43 -17.38
C GLN A 413 -14.47 -37.87 -16.10
N PHE A 414 -14.52 -36.55 -15.89
CA PHE A 414 -13.82 -35.88 -14.79
C PHE A 414 -14.81 -35.22 -13.84
N ASP A 415 -14.66 -35.45 -12.54
CA ASP A 415 -15.48 -34.78 -11.51
C ASP A 415 -15.22 -33.27 -11.54
N VAL A 416 -13.96 -32.89 -11.72
CA VAL A 416 -13.53 -31.49 -11.87
C VAL A 416 -12.63 -31.26 -13.08
N VAL A 417 -12.88 -30.15 -13.78
CA VAL A 417 -12.00 -29.63 -14.83
C VAL A 417 -11.45 -28.28 -14.39
N SER A 418 -10.12 -28.16 -14.28
CA SER A 418 -9.42 -26.89 -14.06
C SER A 418 -8.95 -26.28 -15.37
N CYS A 419 -9.05 -24.96 -15.50
CA CYS A 419 -8.61 -24.21 -16.67
C CYS A 419 -8.12 -22.83 -16.24
N ILE A 420 -6.85 -22.75 -15.84
CA ILE A 420 -6.24 -21.52 -15.31
C ILE A 420 -5.44 -20.83 -16.43
N GLU A 421 -5.61 -19.53 -16.53
CA GLU A 421 -4.93 -18.62 -17.48
C GLU A 421 -4.96 -19.10 -18.94
N THR A 422 -5.89 -19.97 -19.31
CA THR A 422 -5.93 -20.60 -20.64
C THR A 422 -7.02 -20.01 -21.51
N MET A 423 -8.22 -19.79 -20.95
CA MET A 423 -9.35 -19.26 -21.73
C MET A 423 -9.12 -17.84 -22.26
N GLU A 424 -8.31 -17.04 -21.59
CA GLU A 424 -7.98 -15.68 -22.00
C GLU A 424 -7.10 -15.59 -23.25
N HIS A 425 -6.57 -16.72 -23.69
CA HIS A 425 -5.75 -16.85 -24.90
C HIS A 425 -6.54 -17.25 -26.15
N LEU A 426 -7.81 -17.64 -26.00
CA LEU A 426 -8.65 -18.07 -27.11
C LEU A 426 -9.18 -16.90 -27.93
N HIS A 427 -9.65 -17.16 -29.15
CA HIS A 427 -10.49 -16.20 -29.85
C HIS A 427 -11.92 -16.23 -29.25
N PRO A 428 -12.66 -15.12 -29.09
CA PRO A 428 -14.02 -15.12 -28.54
C PRO A 428 -15.00 -16.00 -29.30
N LYS A 429 -14.82 -16.16 -30.62
CA LYS A 429 -15.63 -17.09 -31.42
C LYS A 429 -15.44 -18.55 -30.99
N GLU A 430 -14.33 -18.86 -30.36
CA GLU A 430 -13.97 -20.20 -29.91
C GLU A 430 -14.33 -20.42 -28.43
N ILE A 431 -14.59 -19.35 -27.67
CA ILE A 431 -14.95 -19.43 -26.24
C ILE A 431 -16.17 -20.32 -26.02
N ASP A 432 -17.24 -20.15 -26.78
CA ASP A 432 -18.43 -20.97 -26.62
C ASP A 432 -18.12 -22.46 -26.92
N LYS A 433 -17.24 -22.73 -27.89
CA LYS A 433 -16.79 -24.09 -28.20
C LYS A 433 -15.93 -24.68 -27.07
N ALA A 434 -14.99 -23.91 -26.53
CA ALA A 434 -14.17 -24.32 -25.38
C ALA A 434 -15.02 -24.60 -24.14
N ILE A 435 -16.01 -23.75 -23.83
CA ILE A 435 -16.94 -23.97 -22.72
C ILE A 435 -17.73 -25.27 -22.94
N ARG A 436 -18.23 -25.50 -24.16
CA ARG A 436 -18.94 -26.76 -24.50
C ARG A 436 -18.05 -27.98 -24.31
N GLU A 437 -16.81 -27.96 -24.78
CA GLU A 437 -15.88 -29.08 -24.64
C GLU A 437 -15.52 -29.35 -23.17
N MET A 438 -15.20 -28.32 -22.39
CA MET A 438 -14.96 -28.50 -20.96
C MET A 438 -16.21 -29.04 -20.26
N LYS A 439 -17.39 -28.46 -20.51
CA LYS A 439 -18.66 -28.94 -19.96
C LYS A 439 -18.95 -30.39 -20.33
N ARG A 440 -18.63 -30.80 -21.56
CA ARG A 440 -18.86 -32.14 -22.08
C ARG A 440 -18.11 -33.17 -21.25
N VAL A 441 -16.81 -32.97 -21.02
CA VAL A 441 -15.96 -33.90 -20.25
C VAL A 441 -16.12 -33.78 -18.73
N THR A 442 -16.70 -32.67 -18.25
CA THR A 442 -16.96 -32.44 -16.81
C THR A 442 -18.25 -33.11 -16.35
N LYS A 443 -18.20 -33.77 -15.19
CA LYS A 443 -19.34 -34.31 -14.46
C LYS A 443 -19.95 -33.26 -13.52
N ASP A 444 -19.14 -32.67 -12.62
CA ASP A 444 -19.65 -31.82 -11.55
C ASP A 444 -19.21 -30.35 -11.70
N TYR A 445 -17.91 -30.05 -11.64
CA TYR A 445 -17.40 -28.68 -11.50
C TYR A 445 -16.36 -28.27 -12.54
N ILE A 446 -16.45 -27.01 -12.99
CA ILE A 446 -15.41 -26.33 -13.77
C ILE A 446 -14.83 -25.20 -12.92
N PHE A 447 -13.52 -25.24 -12.72
CA PHE A 447 -12.75 -24.26 -11.96
C PHE A 447 -11.80 -23.53 -12.91
N LEU A 448 -11.91 -22.21 -13.00
CA LEU A 448 -11.10 -21.44 -13.96
C LEU A 448 -10.77 -20.04 -13.47
N THR A 449 -9.80 -19.41 -14.13
CA THR A 449 -9.48 -17.99 -13.92
C THR A 449 -9.81 -17.17 -15.16
N MET A 450 -10.35 -15.97 -14.96
CA MET A 450 -10.76 -15.09 -16.05
C MET A 450 -10.21 -13.68 -15.86
N PRO A 451 -9.75 -13.03 -16.93
CA PRO A 451 -9.24 -11.67 -16.86
C PRO A 451 -10.42 -10.71 -16.66
N LEU A 452 -10.31 -9.87 -15.64
CA LEU A 452 -11.31 -8.86 -15.29
C LEU A 452 -10.87 -7.48 -15.78
N ILE A 453 -11.72 -6.81 -16.57
CA ILE A 453 -11.62 -5.35 -16.72
C ILE A 453 -12.73 -4.71 -15.89
N ALA A 454 -12.33 -3.85 -14.96
CA ALA A 454 -13.22 -3.18 -14.03
C ALA A 454 -14.34 -2.39 -14.75
N GLY A 455 -15.56 -2.68 -14.31
CA GLY A 455 -16.85 -2.12 -14.74
C GLY A 455 -17.88 -3.22 -14.46
N GLU A 456 -18.53 -3.31 -13.31
CA GLU A 456 -18.97 -2.30 -12.34
C GLU A 456 -18.55 -2.68 -10.90
N GLY A 457 -18.34 -1.70 -10.02
CA GLY A 457 -18.36 -1.91 -8.57
C GLY A 457 -17.02 -2.11 -7.81
N SER A 458 -15.86 -2.18 -8.45
CA SER A 458 -14.56 -2.16 -7.73
C SER A 458 -13.72 -0.93 -8.11
N SER A 459 -13.64 0.03 -7.19
CA SER A 459 -13.03 1.35 -7.36
C SER A 459 -11.49 1.36 -7.41
N ARG A 460 -10.81 0.24 -7.74
CA ARG A 460 -9.34 0.16 -7.65
C ARG A 460 -8.55 -0.25 -8.88
N TRP A 461 -9.16 -0.48 -10.04
CA TRP A 461 -8.40 -0.71 -11.27
C TRP A 461 -8.81 0.25 -12.38
N ARG A 462 -8.01 1.32 -12.56
CA ARG A 462 -8.12 2.19 -13.74
C ARG A 462 -7.54 1.45 -14.95
N ILE A 463 -8.26 1.49 -16.08
CA ILE A 463 -7.83 1.02 -17.42
C ILE A 463 -6.41 1.52 -17.79
N SER A 464 -5.93 2.61 -17.16
CA SER A 464 -4.58 3.16 -17.32
C SER A 464 -3.43 2.31 -16.74
N ARG A 465 -3.69 1.13 -16.16
CA ARG A 465 -2.67 0.23 -15.60
C ARG A 465 -2.83 -1.21 -16.11
N LEU A 466 -2.91 -1.38 -17.43
CA LEU A 466 -2.68 -2.70 -18.02
C LEU A 466 -1.23 -3.15 -17.72
N PRO A 467 -0.98 -4.41 -17.37
CA PRO A 467 0.38 -4.93 -17.23
C PRO A 467 1.13 -4.78 -18.55
N THR A 468 2.23 -4.04 -18.52
CA THR A 468 3.10 -3.83 -19.69
C THR A 468 4.43 -4.54 -19.49
N ASP A 469 5.01 -5.09 -20.56
CA ASP A 469 6.37 -5.62 -20.60
C ASP A 469 7.40 -4.50 -20.29
N SER A 470 8.68 -4.90 -20.24
CA SER A 470 9.81 -4.00 -19.99
C SER A 470 9.97 -2.87 -21.04
N ARG A 471 9.27 -2.95 -22.17
CA ARG A 471 9.24 -1.95 -23.26
C ARG A 471 8.02 -1.03 -23.18
N GLY A 472 7.14 -1.23 -22.19
CA GLY A 472 5.91 -0.45 -22.03
C GLY A 472 4.79 -0.85 -23.00
N MET A 473 4.95 -1.97 -23.70
CA MET A 473 3.88 -2.60 -24.49
C MET A 473 3.05 -3.46 -23.54
N PRO A 474 1.72 -3.60 -23.68
CA PRO A 474 0.98 -4.64 -22.98
C PRO A 474 1.73 -5.97 -23.09
N HIS A 475 1.95 -6.66 -21.97
CA HIS A 475 2.62 -7.97 -21.97
C HIS A 475 1.99 -8.82 -23.07
N HIS A 476 2.84 -9.34 -23.98
CA HIS A 476 2.56 -10.21 -25.14
C HIS A 476 1.06 -10.39 -25.44
N GLY A 477 0.56 -9.91 -26.58
CA GLY A 477 -0.89 -9.78 -26.80
C GLY A 477 -1.69 -11.07 -26.55
N HIS A 478 -2.29 -11.18 -25.38
CA HIS A 478 -2.82 -12.46 -24.92
C HIS A 478 -3.98 -12.22 -23.97
N TRP A 479 -5.02 -11.48 -24.37
CA TRP A 479 -6.12 -11.22 -23.45
C TRP A 479 -7.45 -11.01 -24.19
N ILE A 480 -8.37 -11.96 -24.03
CA ILE A 480 -9.80 -11.66 -24.15
C ILE A 480 -10.19 -10.78 -22.97
N TYR A 481 -10.28 -9.50 -23.27
CA TYR A 481 -10.63 -8.46 -22.33
C TYR A 481 -12.15 -8.32 -22.25
N ALA A 482 -12.74 -8.93 -21.22
CA ALA A 482 -14.19 -8.94 -21.01
C ALA A 482 -14.56 -8.61 -19.56
N THR A 483 -15.76 -8.07 -19.36
CA THR A 483 -16.28 -7.82 -18.01
C THR A 483 -16.61 -9.14 -17.32
N ARG A 484 -16.63 -9.12 -15.98
CA ARG A 484 -17.12 -10.26 -15.17
C ARG A 484 -18.48 -10.75 -15.67
N ARG A 485 -19.35 -9.81 -16.03
CA ARG A 485 -20.71 -10.12 -16.48
C ARG A 485 -20.71 -10.89 -17.80
N TRP A 486 -19.91 -10.47 -18.77
CA TRP A 486 -19.80 -11.14 -20.08
C TRP A 486 -19.43 -12.62 -19.94
N TRP A 487 -18.41 -12.91 -19.12
CA TRP A 487 -17.99 -14.29 -18.86
C TRP A 487 -19.08 -15.13 -18.18
N ILE A 488 -19.73 -14.57 -17.16
CA ILE A 488 -20.82 -15.25 -16.46
C ILE A 488 -21.98 -15.58 -17.41
N ASP A 489 -22.36 -14.63 -18.26
CA ASP A 489 -23.47 -14.80 -19.20
C ASP A 489 -23.17 -15.92 -20.21
N ARG A 490 -21.95 -15.99 -20.76
CA ARG A 490 -21.55 -17.08 -21.67
C ARG A 490 -21.60 -18.47 -21.04
N PHE A 491 -21.09 -18.61 -19.82
CA PHE A 491 -21.16 -19.89 -19.11
C PHE A 491 -22.61 -20.27 -18.79
N ARG A 492 -23.44 -19.29 -18.41
CA ARG A 492 -24.88 -19.50 -18.17
C ARG A 492 -25.62 -19.92 -19.43
N GLU A 493 -25.34 -19.30 -20.58
CA GLU A 493 -25.90 -19.69 -21.89
C GLU A 493 -25.56 -21.14 -22.25
N GLN A 494 -24.38 -21.62 -21.84
CA GLN A 494 -24.00 -23.03 -21.99
C GLN A 494 -24.60 -23.93 -20.90
N GLY A 495 -25.51 -23.45 -20.06
CA GLY A 495 -26.20 -24.24 -19.04
C GLY A 495 -25.33 -24.63 -17.85
N LEU A 496 -24.34 -23.78 -17.51
CA LEU A 496 -23.53 -23.90 -16.31
C LEU A 496 -24.00 -22.87 -15.28
N GLU A 497 -24.11 -23.31 -14.03
CA GLU A 497 -24.52 -22.46 -12.92
C GLU A 497 -23.29 -22.00 -12.14
N ARG A 498 -23.24 -20.73 -11.76
CA ARG A 498 -22.12 -20.20 -10.98
C ARG A 498 -22.23 -20.62 -9.51
N CYS A 499 -21.10 -20.85 -8.84
CA CYS A 499 -21.03 -21.18 -7.42
C CYS A 499 -20.34 -20.07 -6.59
N PRO A 500 -20.99 -18.92 -6.32
CA PRO A 500 -20.38 -17.79 -5.60
C PRO A 500 -19.87 -18.14 -4.20
N GLU A 501 -20.51 -19.10 -3.52
CA GLU A 501 -20.11 -19.51 -2.16
C GLU A 501 -18.72 -20.14 -2.16
N MET A 502 -18.44 -21.02 -3.12
CA MET A 502 -17.13 -21.65 -3.29
C MET A 502 -16.07 -20.60 -3.70
N GLU A 503 -16.42 -19.66 -4.56
CA GLU A 503 -15.55 -18.54 -4.94
C GLU A 503 -15.21 -17.64 -3.75
N GLN A 504 -16.21 -17.27 -2.94
CA GLN A 504 -16.00 -16.47 -1.73
C GLN A 504 -15.14 -17.21 -0.70
N ARG A 505 -15.25 -18.53 -0.64
CA ARG A 505 -14.42 -19.36 0.26
C ARG A 505 -12.97 -19.38 -0.21
N ALA A 506 -12.72 -19.48 -1.52
CA ALA A 506 -11.40 -19.32 -2.13
C ALA A 506 -10.77 -17.97 -1.79
N ILE A 507 -11.55 -16.89 -1.89
CA ILE A 507 -11.14 -15.52 -1.55
C ILE A 507 -10.80 -15.39 -0.06
N ARG A 508 -11.66 -15.89 0.84
CA ARG A 508 -11.48 -15.76 2.30
C ARG A 508 -10.22 -16.48 2.80
N LYS A 509 -9.93 -17.67 2.27
CA LYS A 509 -8.79 -18.47 2.71
C LYS A 509 -7.46 -18.11 2.03
N LYS A 510 -7.48 -17.18 1.06
CA LYS A 510 -6.30 -16.81 0.23
C LYS A 510 -5.61 -18.04 -0.38
N SER A 511 -6.38 -19.03 -0.79
CA SER A 511 -5.87 -20.32 -1.26
C SER A 511 -5.23 -20.26 -2.66
N LEU A 512 -5.21 -19.10 -3.31
CA LEU A 512 -4.72 -18.88 -4.67
C LEU A 512 -4.08 -17.49 -4.76
N GLU A 513 -3.10 -17.33 -5.66
CA GLU A 513 -2.35 -16.07 -5.88
C GLU A 513 -3.26 -14.89 -6.32
N TYR A 514 -4.31 -15.15 -7.10
CA TYR A 514 -5.27 -14.14 -7.62
C TYR A 514 -6.74 -14.58 -7.43
N PRO A 515 -7.25 -14.68 -6.19
CA PRO A 515 -8.54 -15.30 -5.93
C PRO A 515 -9.73 -14.49 -6.47
N GLU A 516 -9.55 -13.20 -6.75
CA GLU A 516 -10.58 -12.34 -7.35
C GLU A 516 -10.88 -12.67 -8.82
N LYS A 517 -9.97 -13.37 -9.52
CA LYS A 517 -10.14 -13.81 -10.91
C LYS A 517 -10.79 -15.18 -11.03
N VAL A 518 -11.07 -15.84 -9.91
CA VAL A 518 -11.56 -17.22 -9.88
C VAL A 518 -13.05 -17.27 -10.16
N PHE A 519 -13.43 -18.18 -11.04
CA PHE A 519 -14.81 -18.56 -11.29
C PHE A 519 -14.98 -20.05 -11.12
N ILE A 520 -16.06 -20.41 -10.44
CA ILE A 520 -16.45 -21.81 -10.24
C ILE A 520 -17.85 -21.98 -10.79
N PHE A 521 -18.00 -22.96 -11.66
CA PHE A 521 -19.27 -23.32 -12.25
C PHE A 521 -19.60 -24.78 -12.01
N ARG A 522 -20.87 -25.07 -11.79
CA ARG A 522 -21.44 -26.41 -11.63
C ARG A 522 -22.29 -26.76 -12.83
N LYS A 523 -22.25 -28.02 -13.24
CA LYS A 523 -23.15 -28.56 -14.27
C LYS A 523 -24.56 -28.72 -13.69
N ASN A 524 -25.54 -28.14 -14.37
CA ASN A 524 -26.93 -28.15 -13.88
C ASN A 524 -27.51 -29.59 -13.94
N GLN A 525 -27.88 -30.17 -12.80
CA GLN A 525 -28.30 -31.58 -12.71
C GLN A 525 -29.77 -31.81 -13.16
N GLU A 526 -30.59 -30.76 -13.26
CA GLU A 526 -32.03 -30.86 -13.56
C GLU A 526 -32.41 -31.25 -15.00
N LYS A 527 -31.45 -31.39 -15.92
CA LYS A 527 -31.72 -31.89 -17.30
C LYS A 527 -31.35 -33.36 -17.53
N ARG A 528 -31.09 -34.14 -16.47
CA ARG A 528 -30.85 -35.60 -16.59
C ARG A 528 -32.12 -36.46 -16.54
N GLN A 529 -33.25 -35.95 -16.03
CA GLN A 529 -34.50 -36.73 -15.97
C GLN A 529 -35.38 -36.62 -17.24
N ASN A 530 -35.20 -35.59 -18.09
CA ASN A 530 -36.05 -35.39 -19.28
C ASN A 530 -35.46 -35.92 -20.61
N MET A 531 -34.35 -36.67 -20.59
CA MET A 531 -33.77 -37.31 -21.80
C MET A 531 -33.56 -38.83 -21.66
N ARG A 532 -34.10 -39.45 -20.61
CA ARG A 532 -34.27 -40.91 -20.51
C ARG A 532 -35.75 -41.34 -20.44
N GLY A 533 -36.65 -40.39 -20.69
CA GLY A 533 -38.09 -40.60 -20.76
C GLY A 533 -38.70 -39.61 -21.76
N LYS A 534 -38.31 -39.73 -23.03
CA LYS A 534 -39.06 -39.30 -24.21
C LYS A 534 -38.44 -39.92 -25.44
#